data_AF-U2NH10-F1
#
_entry.id   AF-U2NH10-F1
#
_cell.length_a   1.000
_cell.length_b   1.000
_cell.length_c   1.000
_cell.angle_alpha   90.00
_cell.angle_beta   90.00
_cell.angle_gamma   90.00
#
_symmetry.space_group_name_H-M   'P 1'
#
loop_
_entity.id
_entity.type
_entity.pdbx_description
1 polymer ?
#
loop_
_entity_poly.entity_id
_entity_poly.type
_entity_poly.pdbx_seq_one_letter_code
_entity_poly.pdbx_strand_id
1 'polypeptide(L)'
;GIEISKTDISTSAPVSGATIAIYTKDGRKVIEAVTDKDGKVRFEKLNYGEYYFVETNAPDGYVLNTDKHEFSIKEDGVILKDSITNTKKVVIDLPQTGGSISLTNLIYIGIFSIVLGFVFIFIKKRKIN
;
A
#
# COMPACT_ATOMS: atom_id res chain seq x y z
N GLY A 1 9.96 -22.19 -4.57
CA GLY A 1 9.24 -21.43 -3.53
C GLY A 1 9.90 -20.08 -3.36
N ILE A 2 9.22 -19.11 -2.75
CA ILE A 2 9.74 -17.76 -2.53
C ILE A 2 9.70 -17.45 -1.03
N GLU A 3 10.74 -16.77 -0.53
CA GLU A 3 10.77 -16.18 0.81
C GLU A 3 10.73 -14.66 0.67
N ILE A 4 9.85 -14.02 1.45
CA ILE A 4 9.69 -12.57 1.49
C ILE A 4 10.05 -12.11 2.90
N SER A 5 10.92 -11.12 2.99
CA SER A 5 11.34 -10.49 4.24
C SER A 5 10.74 -9.09 4.33
N LYS A 6 10.04 -8.83 5.42
CA LYS A 6 9.46 -7.54 5.75
C LYS A 6 10.27 -6.89 6.85
N THR A 7 10.86 -5.75 6.51
CA THR A 7 11.61 -4.92 7.44
C THR A 7 11.02 -3.53 7.55
N ASP A 8 11.43 -2.85 8.61
CA ASP A 8 11.23 -1.43 8.87
C ASP A 8 12.27 -0.61 8.08
N ILE A 9 11.87 0.42 7.31
CA ILE A 9 12.86 1.14 6.48
C ILE A 9 13.91 1.89 7.28
N SER A 10 13.56 2.43 8.45
CA SER A 10 14.49 3.33 9.14
C SER A 10 15.46 2.55 10.00
N THR A 11 15.00 1.42 10.57
CA THR A 11 15.84 0.61 11.47
C THR A 11 16.30 -0.70 10.85
N SER A 12 15.78 -1.09 9.68
CA SER A 12 15.98 -2.42 9.07
C SER A 12 15.55 -3.59 9.97
N ALA A 13 14.81 -3.31 11.05
CA ALA A 13 14.34 -4.32 11.98
C ALA A 13 13.25 -5.19 11.34
N PRO A 14 13.15 -6.49 11.70
CA PRO A 14 12.10 -7.36 11.20
C PRO A 14 10.71 -6.91 11.66
N VAL A 15 9.70 -7.07 10.81
CA VAL A 15 8.31 -6.70 11.11
C VAL A 15 7.41 -7.93 11.02
N SER A 16 7.01 -8.43 12.18
CA SER A 16 6.07 -9.54 12.34
C SER A 16 4.62 -9.09 12.23
N GLY A 17 3.72 -9.97 11.80
CA GLY A 17 2.27 -9.70 11.78
C GLY A 17 1.75 -9.03 10.51
N ALA A 18 2.59 -8.79 9.51
CA ALA A 18 2.15 -8.27 8.21
C ALA A 18 1.54 -9.38 7.36
N THR A 19 0.38 -9.15 6.75
CA THR A 19 -0.25 -10.13 5.84
C THR A 19 0.19 -9.86 4.41
N ILE A 20 0.89 -10.83 3.82
CA ILE A 20 1.36 -10.79 2.43
C ILE A 20 0.53 -11.76 1.60
N ALA A 21 0.03 -11.30 0.46
CA ALA A 21 -0.71 -12.12 -0.48
C ALA A 21 -0.03 -12.17 -1.85
N ILE A 22 0.02 -13.36 -2.44
CA ILE A 22 0.50 -13.61 -3.80
C ILE A 22 -0.69 -13.69 -4.74
N TYR A 23 -0.55 -13.02 -5.88
CA TYR A 23 -1.49 -13.00 -6.97
C TYR A 23 -0.79 -13.46 -8.25
N THR A 24 -1.54 -14.09 -9.14
CA THR A 24 -1.10 -14.27 -10.52
C THR A 24 -1.08 -12.93 -11.25
N LYS A 25 -0.34 -12.83 -12.37
CA LYS A 25 -0.28 -11.59 -13.18
C LYS A 25 -1.65 -11.07 -13.64
N ASP A 26 -2.62 -11.95 -13.89
CA ASP A 26 -4.01 -11.62 -14.22
C ASP A 26 -4.85 -11.16 -13.01
N GLY A 27 -4.27 -11.13 -11.81
CA GLY A 27 -4.89 -10.57 -10.62
C GLY A 27 -5.70 -11.56 -9.78
N ARG A 28 -5.57 -12.87 -10.01
CA ARG A 28 -6.21 -13.87 -9.16
C ARG A 28 -5.36 -14.13 -7.92
N LYS A 29 -5.98 -14.07 -6.73
CA LYS A 29 -5.33 -14.41 -5.46
C LYS A 29 -4.96 -15.89 -5.46
N VAL A 30 -3.71 -16.20 -5.17
CA VAL A 30 -3.19 -17.57 -5.10
C VAL A 30 -3.14 -18.05 -3.66
N ILE A 31 -2.48 -17.27 -2.80
CA ILE A 31 -2.23 -17.63 -1.40
C ILE A 31 -1.92 -16.36 -0.60
N GLU A 32 -2.13 -16.40 0.71
CA GLU A 32 -1.67 -15.37 1.64
C GLU A 32 -1.11 -16.01 2.91
N ALA A 33 -0.22 -15.29 3.58
CA ALA A 33 0.33 -15.70 4.87
C ALA A 33 0.83 -14.47 5.64
N VAL A 34 1.01 -14.65 6.94
CA VAL A 34 1.43 -13.61 7.88
C VAL A 34 2.93 -13.73 8.16
N THR A 35 3.64 -12.62 8.26
CA THR A 35 5.06 -12.62 8.61
C THR A 35 5.28 -13.09 10.05
N ASP A 36 6.28 -13.95 10.22
CA ASP A 36 6.68 -14.49 11.51
C ASP A 36 7.45 -13.47 12.37
N LYS A 37 7.91 -13.91 13.56
CA LYS A 37 8.69 -13.08 14.49
C LYS A 37 9.98 -12.50 13.89
N ASP A 38 10.53 -13.14 12.86
CA ASP A 38 11.74 -12.71 12.16
C ASP A 38 11.39 -11.84 10.94
N GLY A 39 10.12 -11.45 10.79
CA GLY A 39 9.61 -10.63 9.70
C GLY A 39 9.54 -11.38 8.38
N LYS A 40 9.54 -12.72 8.40
CA LYS A 40 9.63 -13.54 7.19
C LYS A 40 8.34 -14.27 6.90
N VAL A 41 8.11 -14.52 5.62
CA VAL A 41 7.04 -15.41 5.16
C VAL A 41 7.54 -16.20 3.96
N ARG A 42 7.22 -17.51 3.94
CA ARG A 42 7.65 -18.42 2.89
C ARG A 42 6.43 -19.04 2.19
N PHE A 43 6.45 -19.01 0.87
CA PHE A 43 5.45 -19.62 0.02
C PHE A 43 6.09 -20.76 -0.77
N GLU A 44 5.67 -21.99 -0.45
CA GLU A 44 6.12 -23.20 -1.13
C GLU A 44 5.14 -23.64 -2.21
N LYS A 45 5.59 -24.54 -3.11
CA LYS A 45 4.74 -25.23 -4.10
C LYS A 45 3.97 -24.30 -5.06
N LEU A 46 4.53 -23.16 -5.40
CA LEU A 46 4.03 -22.33 -6.50
C LEU A 46 4.49 -22.90 -7.84
N ASN A 47 3.55 -23.02 -8.79
CA ASN A 47 3.83 -23.47 -10.15
C ASN A 47 4.63 -22.41 -10.93
N TYR A 48 5.29 -22.83 -12.02
CA TYR A 48 5.92 -21.90 -12.94
C TYR A 48 4.92 -20.88 -13.49
N GLY A 49 5.36 -19.62 -13.60
CA GLY A 49 4.51 -18.53 -14.02
C GLY A 49 4.97 -17.16 -13.52
N GLU A 50 4.16 -16.15 -13.84
CA GLU A 50 4.35 -14.76 -13.44
C GLU A 50 3.35 -14.38 -12.35
N TYR A 51 3.87 -13.76 -11.30
CA TYR A 51 3.15 -13.42 -10.09
C TYR A 51 3.54 -12.02 -9.62
N TYR A 52 2.76 -11.51 -8.68
CA TYR A 52 3.18 -10.41 -7.84
C TYR A 52 2.71 -10.67 -6.41
N PHE A 53 3.36 -10.04 -5.45
CA PHE A 53 2.86 -10.02 -4.08
C PHE A 53 2.57 -8.58 -3.63
N VAL A 54 1.66 -8.46 -2.67
CA VAL A 54 1.26 -7.20 -2.03
C VAL A 54 1.10 -7.41 -0.52
N GLU A 55 1.35 -6.37 0.26
CA GLU A 55 0.92 -6.31 1.66
C GLU A 55 -0.58 -5.96 1.69
N THR A 56 -1.39 -6.82 2.30
CA THR A 56 -2.86 -6.65 2.38
C THR A 56 -3.31 -6.16 3.74
N ASN A 57 -2.50 -6.40 4.77
CA ASN A 57 -2.69 -5.88 6.11
C ASN A 57 -1.32 -5.58 6.73
N ALA A 58 -1.18 -4.37 7.27
CA ALA A 58 -0.01 -3.98 8.03
C ALA A 58 -0.31 -4.11 9.53
N PRO A 59 0.68 -4.52 10.34
CA PRO A 59 0.53 -4.59 11.79
C PRO A 59 0.45 -3.20 12.42
N ASP A 60 -0.02 -3.14 13.67
CA ASP A 60 -0.18 -1.90 14.41
C ASP A 60 1.11 -1.06 14.42
N GLY A 61 0.96 0.24 14.15
CA GLY A 61 2.08 1.18 14.08
C GLY A 61 2.78 1.27 12.72
N TYR A 62 2.42 0.42 11.75
CA TYR A 62 2.95 0.46 10.39
C TYR A 62 1.92 0.97 9.38
N VAL A 63 2.40 1.60 8.32
CA VAL A 63 1.57 2.00 7.18
C VAL A 63 1.55 0.86 6.17
N LEU A 64 0.35 0.54 5.67
CA LEU A 64 0.16 -0.47 4.63
C LEU A 64 0.91 -0.10 3.36
N ASN A 65 1.80 -0.99 2.89
CA ASN A 65 2.42 -0.83 1.58
C ASN A 65 1.54 -1.45 0.48
N THR A 66 0.98 -0.60 -0.39
CA THR A 66 0.13 -1.05 -1.51
C THR A 66 0.91 -1.37 -2.79
N ASP A 67 2.24 -1.30 -2.76
CA ASP A 67 3.09 -1.58 -3.91
C ASP A 67 2.97 -3.03 -4.34
N LYS A 68 2.96 -3.25 -5.66
CA LYS A 68 3.02 -4.56 -6.27
C LYS A 68 4.48 -4.89 -6.55
N HIS A 69 4.92 -6.05 -6.07
CA HIS A 69 6.26 -6.54 -6.32
C HIS A 69 6.19 -7.77 -7.21
N GLU A 70 6.62 -7.61 -8.46
CA GLU A 70 6.55 -8.67 -9.47
C GLU A 70 7.68 -9.69 -9.33
N PHE A 71 7.35 -10.96 -9.54
CA PHE A 71 8.33 -12.04 -9.63
C PHE A 71 7.87 -13.13 -10.59
N SER A 72 8.81 -13.92 -11.09
CA SER A 72 8.51 -15.10 -11.92
C SER A 72 9.20 -16.34 -11.35
N ILE A 73 8.51 -17.47 -11.45
CA ILE A 73 9.08 -18.79 -11.12
C ILE A 73 9.27 -19.54 -12.43
N LYS A 74 10.49 -19.97 -12.68
CA LYS A 74 10.91 -20.71 -13.86
C LYS A 74 11.65 -21.98 -13.42
N GLU A 75 12.02 -22.81 -14.39
CA GLU A 75 12.70 -24.09 -14.15
C GLU A 75 14.07 -23.91 -13.46
N ASP A 76 14.74 -22.79 -13.74
CA ASP A 76 16.01 -22.34 -13.18
C ASP A 76 15.87 -21.61 -11.82
N GLY A 77 14.65 -21.41 -11.32
CA GLY A 77 14.38 -20.83 -10.00
C GLY A 77 13.49 -19.59 -10.00
N VAL A 78 13.61 -18.75 -8.96
CA VAL A 78 12.82 -17.53 -8.80
C VAL A 78 13.60 -16.32 -9.31
N ILE A 79 12.99 -15.54 -10.19
CA ILE A 79 13.53 -14.25 -10.66
C ILE A 79 12.63 -13.14 -10.10
N LEU A 80 13.20 -12.32 -9.20
CA LEU A 80 12.56 -11.10 -8.70
C LEU A 80 12.75 -9.99 -9.76
N LYS A 81 11.67 -9.33 -10.18
CA LYS A 81 11.76 -8.26 -11.17
C LYS A 81 12.05 -6.90 -10.55
N ASP A 82 11.74 -6.72 -9.25
CA ASP A 82 12.01 -5.49 -8.50
C ASP A 82 12.56 -5.77 -7.07
N SER A 83 13.42 -4.87 -6.59
CA SER A 83 13.95 -4.85 -5.21
C SER A 83 12.89 -4.31 -4.24
N ILE A 84 12.71 -4.96 -3.09
CA ILE A 84 11.64 -4.68 -2.13
C ILE A 84 12.19 -3.76 -1.04
N THR A 85 11.67 -2.53 -0.92
CA THR A 85 11.87 -1.69 0.27
C THR A 85 10.53 -1.09 0.70
N ASN A 86 10.08 -1.35 1.93
CA ASN A 86 8.91 -0.67 2.51
C ASN A 86 9.42 0.46 3.42
N THR A 87 8.84 1.66 3.31
CA THR A 87 9.17 2.89 4.06
C THR A 87 8.51 2.90 5.45
N LYS A 88 9.28 2.82 6.55
CA LYS A 88 8.80 3.13 7.92
C LYS A 88 8.22 4.54 7.91
N LYS A 89 7.13 4.73 8.65
CA LYS A 89 6.69 6.06 9.05
C LYS A 89 7.82 6.75 9.84
N VAL A 90 8.53 7.67 9.19
CA VAL A 90 9.45 8.57 9.90
C VAL A 90 8.58 9.49 10.75
N VAL A 91 8.61 9.32 12.07
CA VAL A 91 8.16 10.39 12.98
C VAL A 91 9.32 11.38 13.04
N ILE A 92 9.30 12.35 12.12
CA ILE A 92 10.19 13.51 12.22
C ILE A 92 9.57 14.40 13.29
N ASP A 93 10.26 14.62 14.41
CA ASP A 93 9.97 15.76 15.26
C ASP A 93 10.59 16.99 14.58
N LEU A 94 9.97 17.39 13.46
CA LEU A 94 10.28 18.61 12.74
C LEU A 94 9.38 19.71 13.32
N PRO A 95 9.85 20.94 13.56
CA PRO A 95 8.92 22.05 13.72
C PRO A 95 7.99 22.06 12.50
N GLN A 96 6.69 21.95 12.74
CA GLN A 96 5.68 22.00 11.67
C GLN A 96 5.85 23.29 10.87
N THR A 97 6.26 23.17 9.62
CA THR A 97 5.90 24.15 8.58
C THR A 97 5.58 23.41 7.28
N GLY A 98 4.33 23.55 6.84
CA GLY A 98 3.80 23.02 5.59
C GLY A 98 3.03 21.70 5.77
N GLY A 99 1.76 21.79 6.17
CA GLY A 99 0.89 20.62 6.33
C GLY A 99 0.76 19.79 5.04
N SER A 100 0.94 18.48 5.15
CA SER A 100 0.70 17.52 4.08
C SER A 100 -0.80 17.40 3.81
N ILE A 101 -1.29 18.15 2.83
CA ILE A 101 -2.66 18.02 2.36
C ILE A 101 -2.74 16.76 1.49
N SER A 102 -3.36 15.69 2.01
CA SER A 102 -3.65 14.48 1.23
C SER A 102 -4.50 14.81 0.00
N LEU A 103 -4.16 14.27 -1.18
CA LEU A 103 -4.92 14.49 -2.43
C LEU A 103 -6.39 14.09 -2.30
N THR A 104 -6.72 13.15 -1.43
CA THR A 104 -8.12 12.80 -1.10
C THR A 104 -8.87 13.96 -0.46
N ASN A 105 -8.22 14.73 0.43
CA ASN A 105 -8.81 15.92 1.04
C ASN A 105 -8.96 17.06 0.02
N LEU A 106 -8.03 17.19 -0.95
CA LEU A 106 -8.16 18.15 -2.05
C LEU A 106 -9.35 17.85 -2.96
N ILE A 107 -9.59 16.58 -3.28
CA ILE A 107 -10.76 16.15 -4.08
C ILE A 107 -12.06 16.47 -3.33
N TYR A 108 -12.15 16.21 -2.03
CA TYR A 108 -13.33 16.56 -1.22
C TYR A 108 -13.56 18.07 -1.09
N ILE A 109 -12.51 18.88 -0.90
CA ILE A 109 -12.60 20.35 -0.86
C ILE A 109 -13.07 20.89 -2.21
N GLY A 110 -12.56 20.33 -3.32
CA GLY A 110 -13.00 20.67 -4.67
C GLY A 110 -14.48 20.40 -4.90
N ILE A 111 -14.95 19.19 -4.56
CA ILE A 111 -16.38 18.80 -4.68
C ILE A 111 -17.26 19.68 -3.78
N PHE A 112 -16.84 19.96 -2.54
CA PHE A 112 -17.58 20.81 -1.60
C PHE A 112 -17.73 22.25 -2.12
N SER A 113 -16.68 22.81 -2.73
CA SER A 113 -16.69 24.17 -3.29
C SER A 113 -17.65 24.30 -4.47
N ILE A 114 -17.74 23.27 -5.32
CA ILE A 114 -18.69 23.24 -6.44
C ILE A 114 -20.13 23.20 -5.91
N VAL A 115 -20.41 22.37 -4.90
CA VAL A 115 -21.75 22.27 -4.29
C VAL A 115 -22.16 23.58 -3.61
N LEU A 116 -21.25 24.24 -2.87
CA LEU A 116 -21.52 25.55 -2.27
C LEU A 116 -21.85 26.62 -3.32
N GLY A 117 -21.13 26.61 -4.45
CA GLY A 117 -21.39 27.52 -5.57
C GLY A 117 -22.80 27.36 -6.14
N PHE A 118 -23.25 26.12 -6.37
CA PHE A 118 -24.60 25.84 -6.85
C PHE A 118 -25.69 26.26 -5.84
N VAL A 119 -25.48 26.01 -4.54
CA VAL A 119 -26.41 26.45 -3.48
C VAL A 119 -26.48 27.97 -3.41
N PHE A 120 -25.36 28.68 -3.51
CA PHE A 120 -25.32 30.14 -3.50
C PHE A 120 -26.06 30.76 -4.69
N ILE A 121 -25.88 30.23 -5.90
CA ILE A 121 -26.61 30.67 -7.10
C ILE A 121 -28.12 30.47 -6.92
N PHE A 122 -28.53 29.35 -6.33
CA PHE A 122 -29.94 29.04 -6.08
C PHE A 122 -30.55 29.97 -5.02
N ILE A 123 -29.84 30.26 -3.92
CA ILE A 123 -30.27 31.21 -2.89
C ILE A 123 -30.39 32.62 -3.47
N LYS A 124 -29.46 33.05 -4.33
CA LYS A 124 -29.52 34.38 -4.96
C LYS A 124 -30.71 34.49 -5.93
N LYS A 125 -30.98 33.46 -6.74
CA LYS A 125 -32.18 33.45 -7.62
C LYS A 125 -33.49 33.54 -6.84
N ARG A 126 -33.55 32.96 -5.64
CA ARG A 126 -34.75 32.98 -4.77
C ARG A 126 -35.00 34.33 -4.09
N LYS A 127 -34.01 35.24 -4.05
CA LYS A 127 -34.16 36.61 -3.51
C LYS A 127 -34.49 37.67 -4.58
N ILE A 128 -34.47 37.31 -5.87
CA ILE A 128 -34.69 38.24 -6.99
C ILE A 128 -36.08 38.04 -7.64
N ASN A 129 -36.90 37.11 -7.11
CA ASN A 129 -38.30 36.94 -7.48
C ASN A 129 -39.22 37.35 -6.33
#